data_AF-A0A4U0WSH3-F1
#
_entry.id   AF-A0A4U0WSH3-F1
#
_cell.length_a   1.000
_cell.length_b   1.000
_cell.length_c   1.000
_cell.angle_alpha   90.00
_cell.angle_beta   90.00
_cell.angle_gamma   90.00
#
_symmetry.space_group_name_H-M   'P 1'
#
loop_
_entity.id
_entity.type
_entity.pdbx_description
1 polymer ?
#
loop_
_entity_poly.entity_id
_entity_poly.type
_entity_poly.pdbx_seq_one_letter_code
_entity_poly.pdbx_strand_id
1 'polypeptide(L)'
;MADRRPDGDGNRAKRQKIDMDPQANPYLAHMYEDSPNNGYGNGYANGYGSSSRPNGSQNGSSLSGFKRHASTMAEAHAAEDGPNNPFSGTPLSPRYFGILKTRRGLPVHAQRDEFLQMYQKTQILVFVGETGSGKTTQIPQFVLFDDLPHFQNKM
;
A
#
# COMPACT_ATOMS: atom_id res chain seq x y z
N MET A 1 -20.02 43.85 26.24
CA MET A 1 -19.61 44.13 24.85
C MET A 1 -19.16 42.81 24.25
N ALA A 2 -19.98 42.23 23.38
CA ALA A 2 -19.67 40.96 22.72
C ALA A 2 -19.06 41.28 21.34
N ASP A 3 -17.81 40.87 21.13
CA ASP A 3 -17.15 40.95 19.83
C ASP A 3 -17.87 40.03 18.84
N ARG A 4 -18.66 40.62 17.95
CA ARG A 4 -19.16 39.95 16.74
C ARG A 4 -18.03 39.91 15.73
N ARG A 5 -17.45 38.74 15.50
CA ARG A 5 -16.65 38.51 14.30
C ARG A 5 -17.60 38.54 13.08
N PRO A 6 -17.25 39.25 11.99
CA PRO A 6 -18.04 39.22 10.78
C PRO A 6 -17.82 37.87 10.09
N ASP A 7 -18.89 37.07 9.96
CA ASP A 7 -18.89 35.86 9.14
C ASP A 7 -18.76 36.27 7.67
N GLY A 8 -17.52 36.38 7.21
CA GLY A 8 -17.17 36.53 5.80
C GLY A 8 -17.44 35.22 5.07
N ASP A 9 -18.52 35.19 4.31
CA ASP A 9 -18.92 34.13 3.39
C ASP A 9 -17.89 34.04 2.23
N GLY A 10 -16.76 33.39 2.50
CA GLY A 10 -15.67 33.16 1.57
C GLY A 10 -15.66 31.71 1.12
N ASN A 11 -16.29 31.43 -0.03
CA ASN A 11 -16.15 30.24 -0.88
C ASN A 11 -15.32 29.08 -0.28
N ARG A 12 -15.90 28.35 0.68
CA ARG A 12 -15.46 26.99 0.98
C ARG A 12 -15.69 26.23 -0.31
N ALA A 13 -14.62 25.82 -0.99
CA ALA A 13 -14.68 25.04 -2.22
C ALA A 13 -15.74 23.94 -2.03
N LYS A 14 -16.94 24.15 -2.61
CA LYS A 14 -18.01 23.18 -2.57
C LYS A 14 -17.42 21.99 -3.30
N ARG A 15 -17.07 20.94 -2.57
CA ARG A 15 -16.71 19.66 -3.15
C ARG A 15 -17.89 19.31 -4.04
N GLN A 16 -17.73 19.44 -5.35
CA GLN A 16 -18.73 18.97 -6.29
C GLN A 16 -18.91 17.50 -5.95
N LYS A 17 -20.09 17.15 -5.44
CA LYS A 17 -20.51 15.76 -5.42
C LYS A 17 -20.66 15.42 -6.90
N ILE A 18 -19.59 14.88 -7.46
CA ILE A 18 -19.69 14.22 -8.75
C ILE A 18 -20.45 12.95 -8.41
N ASP A 19 -21.71 12.86 -8.84
CA ASP A 19 -22.48 11.60 -8.88
C ASP A 19 -21.81 10.69 -9.92
N MET A 20 -20.61 10.23 -9.60
CA MET A 20 -19.94 9.17 -10.33
C MET A 20 -20.35 7.88 -9.68
N ASP A 21 -20.94 7.00 -10.49
CA ASP A 21 -21.22 5.63 -10.08
C ASP A 21 -19.93 5.01 -9.49
N PRO A 22 -19.95 4.59 -8.21
CA PRO A 22 -18.80 3.96 -7.58
C PRO A 22 -18.25 2.76 -8.37
N GLN A 23 -19.08 2.10 -9.18
CA GLN A 23 -18.70 1.01 -10.07
C GLN A 23 -17.80 1.47 -11.23
N ALA A 24 -17.94 2.71 -11.69
CA ALA A 24 -17.13 3.27 -12.76
C ALA A 24 -15.75 3.76 -12.28
N ASN A 25 -15.51 3.77 -10.96
CA ASN A 25 -14.21 4.15 -10.41
C ASN A 25 -13.24 2.96 -10.49
N PRO A 26 -12.14 3.05 -11.27
CA PRO A 26 -11.20 1.94 -11.46
C PRO A 26 -10.49 1.53 -10.17
N TYR A 27 -10.54 2.36 -9.13
CA TYR A 27 -9.98 2.06 -7.82
C TYR A 27 -11.00 1.48 -6.83
N LEU A 28 -12.31 1.52 -7.10
CA LEU A 28 -13.36 1.00 -6.22
C LEU A 28 -14.17 -0.14 -6.83
N ALA A 29 -13.95 -0.45 -8.11
CA ALA A 29 -14.69 -1.48 -8.85
C ALA A 29 -14.71 -2.86 -8.17
N HIS A 30 -13.62 -3.22 -7.47
CA HIS A 30 -13.50 -4.48 -6.73
C HIS A 30 -14.45 -4.61 -5.51
N MET A 31 -15.19 -3.57 -5.13
CA MET A 31 -16.16 -3.60 -4.03
C MET A 31 -17.59 -3.98 -4.48
N TYR A 32 -17.86 -3.99 -5.79
CA TYR A 32 -19.23 -4.07 -6.34
C TYR A 32 -19.43 -5.21 -7.35
N GLU A 33 -18.45 -6.09 -7.53
CA GLU A 33 -18.52 -7.20 -8.49
C GLU A 33 -19.60 -8.26 -8.16
N ASP A 34 -20.14 -8.26 -6.93
CA ASP A 34 -21.11 -9.28 -6.47
C ASP A 34 -22.60 -8.90 -6.62
N SER A 35 -22.94 -7.89 -7.42
CA SER A 35 -24.35 -7.48 -7.59
C SER A 35 -25.10 -8.39 -8.58
N PRO A 36 -26.18 -9.10 -8.17
CA PRO A 36 -26.74 -10.25 -8.89
C PRO A 36 -27.60 -9.92 -10.12
N ASN A 37 -27.52 -8.71 -10.68
CA ASN A 37 -28.39 -8.32 -11.79
C ASN A 37 -27.71 -7.42 -12.82
N ASN A 38 -26.84 -8.00 -13.65
CA ASN A 38 -26.66 -7.52 -15.02
C ASN A 38 -26.36 -8.69 -15.96
N GLY A 39 -27.34 -9.01 -16.80
CA GLY A 39 -27.29 -10.12 -17.73
C GLY A 39 -26.40 -9.81 -18.93
N TYR A 40 -25.12 -10.14 -18.83
CA TYR A 40 -24.30 -10.59 -19.95
C TYR A 40 -23.26 -11.55 -19.39
N GLY A 41 -23.57 -12.84 -19.46
CA GLY A 41 -22.64 -13.89 -19.08
C GLY A 41 -21.47 -13.99 -20.05
N ASN A 42 -20.25 -14.07 -19.52
CA ASN A 42 -19.27 -15.01 -20.05
C ASN A 42 -18.45 -15.56 -18.88
N GLY A 43 -18.39 -16.90 -18.83
CA GLY A 43 -18.16 -17.65 -17.60
C GLY A 43 -16.70 -17.77 -17.17
N TYR A 44 -16.48 -17.61 -15.87
CA TYR A 44 -15.57 -18.44 -15.09
C TYR A 44 -16.25 -18.70 -13.74
N ALA A 45 -16.67 -19.95 -13.54
CA ALA A 45 -17.28 -20.40 -12.30
C ALA A 45 -16.21 -20.69 -11.24
N ASN A 46 -16.43 -20.16 -10.03
CA ASN A 46 -16.07 -20.66 -8.68
C ASN A 46 -15.80 -19.42 -7.80
N GLY A 47 -16.51 -19.14 -6.72
CA GLY A 47 -17.19 -20.02 -5.78
C GLY A 47 -16.77 -19.55 -4.38
N TYR A 48 -17.38 -18.46 -3.88
CA TYR A 48 -17.13 -17.96 -2.53
C TYR A 48 -17.88 -18.83 -1.52
N GLY A 49 -17.34 -20.03 -1.31
CA GLY A 49 -17.58 -20.80 -0.11
C GLY A 49 -16.89 -20.11 1.07
N SER A 50 -17.65 -19.92 2.14
CA SER A 50 -17.17 -19.70 3.49
C SER A 50 -16.04 -20.69 3.80
N SER A 51 -14.81 -20.26 3.58
CA SER A 51 -13.62 -20.97 4.00
C SER A 51 -13.08 -20.18 5.17
N SER A 52 -13.21 -20.79 6.35
CA SER A 52 -12.48 -20.49 7.56
C SER A 52 -11.14 -19.86 7.20
N ARG A 53 -10.95 -18.57 7.50
CA ARG A 53 -9.61 -17.98 7.47
C ARG A 53 -8.73 -18.91 8.31
N PRO A 54 -7.76 -19.62 7.72
CA PRO A 54 -6.82 -20.34 8.53
C PRO A 54 -6.16 -19.26 9.36
N ASN A 55 -6.19 -19.41 10.68
CA ASN A 55 -5.26 -18.72 11.56
C ASN A 55 -3.87 -19.13 11.06
N GLY A 56 -3.34 -18.31 10.15
CA GLY A 56 -2.20 -18.64 9.33
C GLY A 56 -0.95 -18.54 10.18
N SER A 57 -0.64 -19.62 10.88
CA SER A 57 0.74 -19.95 11.22
C SER A 57 1.50 -20.04 9.89
N GLN A 58 2.02 -18.91 9.42
CA GLN A 58 2.83 -18.79 8.20
C GLN A 58 4.22 -19.36 8.49
N ASN A 59 4.30 -20.68 8.64
CA ASN A 59 5.55 -21.40 8.54
C ASN A 59 6.02 -21.29 7.07
N GLY A 60 6.82 -20.26 6.76
CA GLY A 60 7.55 -20.14 5.49
C GLY A 60 7.31 -18.89 4.64
N SER A 61 6.72 -17.81 5.16
CA SER A 61 6.69 -16.54 4.40
C SER A 61 8.09 -15.95 4.27
N SER A 62 8.41 -15.38 3.11
CA SER A 62 9.71 -14.73 2.85
C SER A 62 10.07 -13.64 3.88
N LEU A 63 9.09 -13.16 4.66
CA LEU A 63 9.25 -12.14 5.69
C LEU A 63 9.48 -12.70 7.09
N SER A 64 9.32 -14.02 7.30
CA SER A 64 9.48 -14.65 8.63
C SER A 64 10.87 -14.49 9.23
N GLY A 65 11.91 -14.37 8.38
CA GLY A 65 13.30 -14.15 8.81
C GLY A 65 13.66 -12.69 9.07
N PHE A 66 12.79 -11.74 8.74
CA PHE A 66 13.11 -10.32 8.83
C PHE A 66 13.07 -9.88 10.28
N LYS A 67 14.12 -9.18 10.71
CA LYS A 67 14.14 -8.52 12.01
C LYS A 67 13.43 -7.18 11.89
N ARG A 68 12.48 -6.96 12.80
CA ARG A 68 11.79 -5.67 12.91
C ARG A 68 12.82 -4.54 13.09
N HIS A 69 12.63 -3.47 12.34
CA HIS A 69 13.42 -2.24 12.46
C HIS A 69 14.93 -2.46 12.22
N ALA A 70 15.26 -3.44 11.40
CA ALA A 70 16.63 -3.84 11.07
C ALA A 70 16.71 -4.55 9.72
N SER A 71 15.75 -4.28 8.82
CA SER A 71 15.76 -4.84 7.47
C SER A 71 16.84 -4.17 6.63
N THR A 72 17.40 -4.95 5.71
CA THR A 72 18.35 -4.47 4.72
C THR A 72 17.67 -4.25 3.37
N MET A 73 18.27 -3.41 2.53
CA MET A 73 17.84 -3.24 1.15
C MET A 73 17.81 -4.58 0.39
N ALA A 74 18.79 -5.46 0.63
CA ALA A 74 18.89 -6.75 -0.03
C ALA A 74 17.75 -7.71 0.36
N GLU A 75 17.40 -7.77 1.64
CA GLU A 75 16.26 -8.55 2.13
C GLU A 75 14.97 -8.05 1.50
N ALA A 76 14.73 -6.74 1.53
CA ALA A 76 13.51 -6.18 0.97
C ALA A 76 13.42 -6.39 -0.56
N HIS A 77 14.55 -6.34 -1.28
CA HIS A 77 14.58 -6.74 -2.68
C HIS A 77 14.24 -8.20 -2.90
N ALA A 78 14.76 -9.11 -2.09
CA ALA A 78 14.41 -10.53 -2.18
C ALA A 78 12.91 -10.77 -1.97
N ALA A 79 12.27 -10.03 -1.05
CA ALA A 79 10.84 -10.10 -0.83
C ALA A 79 10.00 -9.46 -1.96
N GLU A 80 10.51 -8.40 -2.60
CA GLU A 80 9.87 -7.76 -3.75
C GLU A 80 10.00 -8.59 -5.05
N ASP A 81 11.15 -9.25 -5.25
CA ASP A 81 11.45 -10.02 -6.46
C ASP A 81 11.01 -11.49 -6.36
N GLY A 82 10.56 -11.94 -5.19
CA GLY A 82 10.09 -13.30 -4.97
C GLY A 82 8.91 -13.69 -5.88
N PRO A 83 8.72 -14.99 -6.18
CA PRO A 83 7.65 -15.43 -7.09
C PRO A 83 6.25 -15.16 -6.55
N ASN A 84 6.11 -15.14 -5.22
CA ASN A 84 4.85 -14.93 -4.51
C ASN A 84 4.92 -13.64 -3.70
N ASN A 85 3.78 -12.96 -3.60
CA ASN A 85 3.60 -11.79 -2.77
C ASN A 85 3.86 -12.17 -1.30
N PRO A 86 4.79 -11.49 -0.62
CA PRO A 86 5.18 -11.84 0.74
C PRO A 86 4.07 -11.64 1.79
N PHE A 87 3.04 -10.84 1.48
CA PHE A 87 1.93 -10.54 2.40
C PHE A 87 0.69 -11.41 2.16
N SER A 88 0.42 -11.83 0.91
CA SER A 88 -0.77 -12.64 0.57
C SER A 88 -0.46 -14.09 0.22
N GLY A 89 0.81 -14.44 -0.05
CA GLY A 89 1.24 -15.76 -0.48
C GLY A 89 0.88 -16.13 -1.93
N THR A 90 0.17 -15.26 -2.64
CA THR A 90 -0.26 -15.47 -4.04
C THR A 90 0.82 -15.05 -5.04
N PRO A 91 0.92 -15.63 -6.24
CA PRO A 91 1.89 -15.21 -7.26
C PRO A 91 1.83 -13.72 -7.60
N LEU A 92 2.98 -13.10 -7.83
CA LEU A 92 3.05 -11.71 -8.28
C LEU A 92 2.68 -11.59 -9.76
N SER A 93 1.90 -10.56 -10.11
CA SER A 93 1.43 -10.37 -11.48
C SER A 93 2.50 -9.75 -12.40
N PRO A 94 2.44 -9.94 -13.72
CA PRO A 94 3.34 -9.25 -14.66
C PRO A 94 3.26 -7.72 -14.54
N ARG A 95 2.06 -7.19 -14.26
CA ARG A 95 1.84 -5.75 -14.03
C ARG A 95 2.62 -5.25 -12.81
N TYR A 96 2.70 -6.05 -11.74
CA TYR A 96 3.49 -5.71 -10.56
C TYR A 96 4.97 -5.50 -10.93
N PHE A 97 5.57 -6.44 -11.67
CA PHE A 97 6.98 -6.31 -12.07
C PHE A 97 7.24 -5.12 -12.99
N GLY A 98 6.30 -4.80 -13.90
CA GLY A 98 6.37 -3.58 -14.71
C GLY A 98 6.40 -2.31 -13.85
N ILE A 99 5.54 -2.23 -12.82
CA ILE A 99 5.50 -1.10 -11.88
C ILE A 99 6.77 -1.08 -11.01
N LEU A 100 7.24 -2.24 -10.53
CA LEU A 100 8.43 -2.36 -9.71
C LEU A 100 9.67 -1.82 -10.44
N LYS A 101 9.83 -2.16 -11.72
CA LYS A 101 10.91 -1.62 -12.56
C LYS A 101 10.89 -0.09 -12.61
N THR A 102 9.73 0.52 -12.83
CA THR A 102 9.59 1.98 -12.84
C THR A 102 9.90 2.60 -11.46
N ARG A 103 9.46 1.95 -10.37
CA ARG A 103 9.71 2.41 -9.00
C ARG A 103 11.20 2.40 -8.65
N ARG A 104 11.95 1.38 -9.11
CA ARG A 104 13.41 1.29 -8.93
C ARG A 104 14.18 2.41 -9.62
N GLY A 105 13.59 3.06 -10.63
CA GLY A 105 14.16 4.22 -11.29
C GLY A 105 13.90 5.56 -10.59
N LEU A 106 13.11 5.59 -9.51
CA LEU A 106 12.81 6.84 -8.80
C LEU A 106 13.99 7.31 -7.93
N PRO A 107 14.25 8.62 -7.82
CA PRO A 107 15.36 9.14 -7.02
C PRO A 107 15.41 8.63 -5.57
N VAL A 108 14.27 8.53 -4.86
CA VAL A 108 14.26 7.98 -3.49
C VAL A 108 14.71 6.52 -3.42
N HIS A 109 14.54 5.74 -4.49
CA HIS A 109 14.93 4.33 -4.48
C HIS A 109 16.45 4.18 -4.42
N ALA A 110 17.20 5.08 -5.07
CA ALA A 110 18.67 5.08 -5.01
C ALA A 110 19.20 5.34 -3.58
N GLN A 111 18.43 6.04 -2.75
CA GLN A 111 18.79 6.37 -1.36
C GLN A 111 18.12 5.46 -0.33
N ARG A 112 17.59 4.30 -0.74
CA ARG A 112 16.86 3.39 0.17
C ARG A 112 17.71 2.94 1.35
N ASP A 113 18.98 2.57 1.11
CA ASP A 113 19.86 2.07 2.16
C ASP A 113 20.21 3.17 3.18
N GLU A 114 20.57 4.36 2.71
CA GLU A 114 20.79 5.54 3.55
C GLU A 114 19.55 5.90 4.38
N PHE A 115 18.37 5.86 3.74
CA PHE A 115 17.10 6.06 4.43
C PHE A 115 16.89 5.05 5.56
N LEU A 116 17.07 3.75 5.30
CA LEU A 116 16.88 2.70 6.32
C LEU A 116 17.84 2.90 7.49
N GLN A 117 19.12 3.18 7.22
CA GLN A 117 20.10 3.43 8.28
C GLN A 117 19.71 4.63 9.16
N MET A 118 19.18 5.70 8.58
CA MET A 118 18.75 6.88 9.33
C MET A 118 17.44 6.63 10.08
N TYR A 119 16.48 5.95 9.45
CA TYR A 119 15.21 5.57 10.04
C TYR A 119 15.41 4.69 11.29
N GLN A 120 16.36 3.74 11.22
CA GLN A 120 16.65 2.81 12.30
C GLN A 120 17.39 3.45 13.49
N LYS A 121 18.07 4.58 13.25
CA LYS A 121 18.88 5.29 14.27
C LYS A 121 18.15 6.46 14.92
N THR A 122 17.07 6.97 14.32
CA THR A 122 16.44 8.22 14.72
C THR A 122 14.95 8.08 14.92
N GLN A 123 14.41 8.71 15.95
CA GLN A 123 12.96 8.71 16.20
C GLN A 123 12.21 9.63 15.22
N ILE A 124 12.85 10.72 14.81
CA ILE A 124 12.28 11.73 13.91
C ILE A 124 13.27 11.97 12.79
N LEU A 125 12.81 11.75 11.55
CA LEU A 125 13.58 11.97 10.33
C LEU A 125 12.85 13.01 9.47
N VAL A 126 13.61 13.98 8.95
CA VAL A 126 13.10 14.95 7.97
C VAL A 126 13.57 14.54 6.58
N PHE A 127 12.64 14.40 5.64
CA PHE A 127 12.93 14.00 4.27
C PHE A 127 12.64 15.15 3.30
N VAL A 128 13.63 15.54 2.50
CA VAL A 128 13.54 16.61 1.51
C VAL A 128 13.74 16.03 0.11
N GLY A 129 13.02 16.54 -0.88
CA GLY A 129 13.26 16.18 -2.27
C GLY A 129 12.23 16.82 -3.20
N GLU A 130 12.55 16.88 -4.49
CA GLU A 130 11.69 17.48 -5.51
C GLU A 130 10.36 16.73 -5.71
N THR A 131 9.36 17.40 -6.29
CA THR A 131 8.10 16.76 -6.69
C THR A 131 8.38 15.64 -7.69
N GLY A 132 7.66 14.52 -7.59
CA GLY A 132 7.88 13.36 -8.47
C GLY A 132 9.07 12.48 -8.07
N SER A 133 9.86 12.85 -7.05
CA SER A 133 11.01 12.04 -6.62
C SER A 133 10.63 10.66 -6.07
N GLY A 134 9.36 10.47 -5.65
CA GLY A 134 8.82 9.21 -5.14
C GLY A 134 8.56 9.16 -3.63
N LYS A 135 8.74 10.26 -2.90
CA LYS A 135 8.62 10.31 -1.41
C LYS A 135 7.33 9.68 -0.88
N THR A 136 6.17 10.20 -1.30
CA THR A 136 4.86 9.79 -0.77
C THR A 136 4.53 8.33 -1.11
N THR A 137 5.08 7.79 -2.19
CA THR A 137 4.74 6.43 -2.65
C THR A 137 5.74 5.39 -2.15
N GLN A 138 7.05 5.68 -2.14
CA GLN A 138 8.08 4.68 -1.81
C GLN A 138 8.40 4.63 -0.32
N ILE A 139 8.48 5.78 0.38
CA ILE A 139 8.90 5.81 1.80
C ILE A 139 7.99 4.95 2.69
N PRO A 140 6.64 5.05 2.61
CA PRO A 140 5.79 4.20 3.43
C PRO A 140 5.98 2.70 3.15
N GLN A 141 6.32 2.33 1.91
CA GLN A 141 6.58 0.93 1.56
C GLN A 141 7.92 0.45 2.13
N PHE A 142 8.97 1.29 2.12
CA PHE A 142 10.24 0.94 2.76
C PHE A 142 10.04 0.70 4.26
N VAL A 143 9.28 1.56 4.94
CA VAL A 143 8.91 1.38 6.35
C VAL A 143 8.08 0.11 6.56
N LEU A 144 7.12 -0.18 5.67
CA LEU A 144 6.31 -1.40 5.77
C LEU A 144 7.16 -2.67 5.77
N PHE A 145 8.17 -2.75 4.90
CA PHE A 145 9.08 -3.89 4.82
C PHE A 145 10.04 -3.97 6.02
N ASP A 146 10.38 -2.84 6.65
CA ASP A 146 11.27 -2.77 7.80
C ASP A 146 10.58 -3.09 9.13
N ASP A 147 9.40 -2.52 9.33
CA ASP A 147 8.69 -2.58 10.60
C ASP A 147 7.73 -3.77 10.73
N LEU A 148 7.31 -4.33 9.58
CA LEU A 148 6.45 -5.52 9.49
C LEU A 148 5.29 -5.55 10.52
N PRO A 149 4.44 -4.51 10.56
CA PRO A 149 3.48 -4.30 11.65
C PRO A 149 2.44 -5.41 11.81
N HIS A 150 2.20 -6.22 10.78
CA HIS A 150 1.24 -7.32 10.79
C HIS A 150 1.73 -8.56 11.56
N PHE A 151 3.01 -8.66 11.89
CA PHE A 151 3.54 -9.68 12.82
C PHE A 151 3.39 -9.29 14.30
N GLN A 152 2.92 -8.07 14.58
CA GLN A 152 2.61 -7.68 15.95
C GLN A 152 1.26 -8.28 16.33
N ASN A 153 1.29 -9.29 17.21
CA ASN A 153 0.11 -9.62 18.00
C ASN A 153 -0.30 -8.33 18.72
N LYS A 154 -1.52 -7.85 18.44
CA LYS A 154 -2.08 -6.69 19.14
C LYS A 154 -1.98 -6.94 20.65
N MET A 155 -1.35 -6.02 21.38
CA MET A 155 -1.55 -5.90 22.82
C MET A 155 -3.01 -5.58 23.12
#